data_AF-A0A8A1MC93-F1
#
_entry.id   AF-A0A8A1MC93-F1
#
_cell.length_a   1.000
_cell.length_b   1.000
_cell.length_c   1.000
_cell.angle_alpha   90.00
_cell.angle_beta   90.00
_cell.angle_gamma   90.00
#
_symmetry.space_group_name_H-M   'P 1'
#
loop_
_entity.id
_entity.type
_entity.pdbx_description
1 polymer ?
#
loop_
_entity_poly.entity_id
_entity_poly.type
_entity_poly.pdbx_seq_one_letter_code
_entity_poly.pdbx_strand_id
1 'polypeptide(L)'
;MTGEGTYLVSSTIDVYFGSQLIGNANDRPVIKAASSFIGLGVLSTNRYVENGGAGPDGNAKEWYVTTGNFYRQIRNFRIDITATSRDAYVAALHYQVAQATSLMNVDFIASTDPGTTQQAIFTENGSGGAISDLTFTGGNFGIYGGNQQFTAQRLKFNNCKTAVQIIWDWGWIWKNIEVTESTTGFKLMSEDSVPRTGSILVLDSIFRNTETALLTFPASQEKGKGTTGITFDNVAFEAVKYAVVDNQGKSIHGLLDRYLLICPKETTP
;
A
#
# COMPACT_ATOMS: atom_id res chain seq x y z
N MET A 1 -24.90 -6.71 -20.39
CA MET A 1 -24.10 -5.56 -20.85
C MET A 1 -22.66 -6.02 -20.92
N THR A 2 -22.13 -6.19 -22.12
CA THR A 2 -20.73 -6.55 -22.41
C THR A 2 -19.87 -5.35 -22.07
N GLY A 3 -19.29 -5.34 -20.87
CA GLY A 3 -18.53 -4.22 -20.29
C GLY A 3 -17.17 -3.97 -20.94
N GLU A 4 -17.12 -3.97 -22.27
CA GLU A 4 -15.98 -3.54 -23.06
C GLU A 4 -15.90 -2.02 -22.96
N GLY A 5 -14.76 -1.44 -22.57
CA GLY A 5 -14.61 0.00 -22.67
C GLY A 5 -13.61 0.63 -21.71
N THR A 6 -13.13 1.79 -22.16
CA THR A 6 -12.42 2.76 -21.33
C THR A 6 -13.43 3.79 -20.83
N TYR A 7 -13.63 3.84 -19.53
CA TYR A 7 -14.48 4.81 -18.84
C TYR A 7 -13.62 6.00 -18.44
N LEU A 8 -13.73 7.09 -19.18
CA LEU A 8 -13.02 8.33 -18.87
C LEU A 8 -13.72 9.05 -17.72
N VAL A 9 -12.99 9.38 -16.66
CA VAL A 9 -13.51 10.08 -15.48
C VAL A 9 -12.69 11.32 -15.17
N SER A 10 -13.37 12.41 -14.83
CA SER A 10 -12.73 13.70 -14.50
C SER A 10 -12.87 14.08 -13.01
N SER A 11 -13.50 13.21 -12.22
CA SER A 11 -13.66 13.37 -10.77
C SER A 11 -13.77 12.02 -10.08
N THR A 12 -13.56 12.00 -8.77
CA THR A 12 -13.71 10.82 -7.92
C THR A 12 -15.08 10.14 -8.09
N ILE A 13 -15.07 8.82 -8.20
CA ILE A 13 -16.24 7.96 -8.01
C ILE A 13 -16.27 7.52 -6.55
N ASP A 14 -17.26 7.99 -5.81
CA ASP A 14 -17.49 7.58 -4.44
C ASP A 14 -18.08 6.16 -4.40
N VAL A 15 -17.39 5.25 -3.73
CA VAL A 15 -17.84 3.88 -3.49
C VAL A 15 -18.65 3.91 -2.20
N TYR A 16 -19.98 3.85 -2.29
CA TYR A 16 -20.89 3.96 -1.13
C TYR A 16 -20.91 2.71 -0.26
N PHE A 17 -21.21 2.87 1.04
CA PHE A 17 -21.25 1.75 1.99
C PHE A 17 -22.08 0.57 1.47
N GLY A 18 -21.59 -0.67 1.65
CA GLY A 18 -22.28 -1.86 1.16
C GLY A 18 -22.20 -2.10 -0.35
N SER A 19 -21.37 -1.35 -1.09
CA SER A 19 -21.27 -1.47 -2.55
C SER A 19 -20.21 -2.47 -3.02
N GLN A 20 -20.48 -3.09 -4.16
CA GLN A 20 -19.53 -3.92 -4.90
C GLN A 20 -19.35 -3.39 -6.32
N LEU A 21 -18.12 -3.06 -6.68
CA LEU A 21 -17.72 -2.71 -8.05
C LEU A 21 -17.10 -3.95 -8.67
N ILE A 22 -17.72 -4.45 -9.74
CA ILE A 22 -17.34 -5.71 -10.38
C ILE A 22 -17.22 -5.49 -11.88
N GLY A 23 -15.98 -5.50 -12.39
CA GLY A 23 -15.70 -5.54 -13.82
C GLY A 23 -15.84 -6.96 -14.37
N ASN A 24 -15.92 -7.06 -15.71
CA ASN A 24 -15.87 -8.34 -16.40
C ASN A 24 -14.46 -8.96 -16.24
N ALA A 25 -14.38 -10.21 -15.78
CA ALA A 25 -13.10 -10.88 -15.53
C ALA A 25 -12.38 -11.31 -16.82
N ASN A 26 -13.12 -11.58 -17.89
CA ASN A 26 -12.56 -12.03 -19.17
C ASN A 26 -12.03 -10.86 -20.01
N ASP A 27 -12.60 -9.67 -19.79
CA ASP A 27 -12.17 -8.43 -20.42
C ASP A 27 -12.34 -7.29 -19.41
N ARG A 28 -11.25 -6.98 -18.69
CA ARG A 28 -11.29 -6.06 -17.55
C ARG A 28 -11.45 -4.61 -18.03
N PRO A 29 -12.54 -3.91 -17.65
CA PRO A 29 -12.74 -2.52 -18.04
C PRO A 29 -11.64 -1.60 -17.48
N VAL A 30 -11.33 -0.56 -18.25
CA VAL A 30 -10.36 0.47 -17.86
C VAL A 30 -11.10 1.68 -17.31
N ILE A 31 -10.83 2.07 -16.07
CA ILE A 31 -11.22 3.38 -15.54
C ILE A 31 -10.03 4.31 -15.75
N LYS A 32 -10.15 5.24 -16.70
CA LYS A 32 -9.06 6.17 -17.05
C LYS A 32 -9.36 7.54 -16.47
N ALA A 33 -8.49 8.04 -15.62
CA ALA A 33 -8.56 9.42 -15.18
C ALA A 33 -8.19 10.37 -16.32
N ALA A 34 -8.99 11.40 -16.54
CA ALA A 34 -8.71 12.45 -17.51
C ALA A 34 -7.51 13.30 -17.06
N SER A 35 -6.88 14.00 -18.01
CA SER A 35 -5.83 14.98 -17.66
C SER A 35 -6.35 16.13 -16.81
N SER A 36 -7.64 16.42 -16.91
CA SER A 36 -8.36 17.40 -16.08
C SER A 36 -8.92 16.81 -14.78
N PHE A 37 -8.52 15.60 -14.37
CA PHE A 37 -9.06 14.95 -13.17
C PHE A 37 -8.78 15.79 -11.92
N ILE A 38 -9.80 15.99 -11.10
CA ILE A 38 -9.71 16.65 -9.79
C ILE A 38 -10.30 15.70 -8.73
N GLY A 39 -9.49 15.34 -7.74
CA GLY A 39 -9.89 14.48 -6.64
C GLY A 39 -8.69 13.81 -5.95
N LEU A 40 -8.92 13.27 -4.76
CA LEU A 40 -7.91 12.52 -4.00
C LEU A 40 -7.61 11.17 -4.65
N GLY A 41 -8.67 10.41 -4.96
CA GLY A 41 -8.59 9.10 -5.60
C GLY A 41 -9.60 8.95 -6.73
N VAL A 42 -9.26 8.24 -7.80
CA VAL A 42 -10.22 7.93 -8.90
C VAL A 42 -11.42 7.18 -8.34
N LEU A 43 -11.18 6.17 -7.53
CA LEU A 43 -12.17 5.55 -6.66
C LEU A 43 -11.90 5.97 -5.21
N SER A 44 -12.95 6.19 -4.43
CA SER A 44 -12.80 6.50 -3.00
C SER A 44 -13.79 5.70 -2.15
N THR A 45 -13.31 5.00 -1.12
CA THR A 45 -14.17 4.25 -0.19
C THR A 45 -14.61 5.08 1.02
N ASN A 46 -14.02 6.25 1.22
CA ASN A 46 -14.41 7.20 2.26
C ASN A 46 -14.12 8.63 1.80
N ARG A 47 -15.11 9.52 1.93
CA ARG A 47 -14.99 10.89 1.47
C ARG A 47 -14.82 11.82 2.67
N TYR A 48 -13.82 12.68 2.60
CA TYR A 48 -13.70 13.83 3.48
C TYR A 48 -14.90 14.77 3.35
N VAL A 49 -15.44 15.19 4.48
CA VAL A 49 -16.45 16.24 4.55
C VAL A 49 -15.73 17.58 4.51
N GLU A 50 -15.88 18.29 3.40
CA GLU A 50 -15.31 19.62 3.24
C GLU A 50 -15.78 20.54 4.38
N ASN A 51 -14.83 21.21 5.04
CA ASN A 51 -15.09 22.04 6.23
C ASN A 51 -15.85 21.30 7.36
N GLY A 52 -15.72 19.97 7.43
CA GLY A 52 -16.46 19.12 8.36
C GLY A 52 -15.95 19.12 9.81
N GLY A 53 -14.76 19.68 10.06
CA GLY A 53 -14.12 19.67 11.37
C GLY A 53 -13.59 18.28 11.77
N ALA A 54 -13.59 17.99 13.07
CA ALA A 54 -13.18 16.69 13.60
C ALA A 54 -14.32 15.66 13.51
N GLY A 55 -13.99 14.45 13.09
CA GLY A 55 -14.83 13.27 13.14
C GLY A 55 -14.93 12.68 14.54
N PRO A 56 -15.81 11.68 14.75
CA PRO A 56 -16.02 11.05 16.05
C PRO A 56 -14.81 10.23 16.55
N ASP A 57 -13.84 9.94 15.69
CA ASP A 57 -12.58 9.26 15.99
C ASP A 57 -11.42 10.24 16.29
N GLY A 58 -11.68 11.55 16.28
CA GLY A 58 -10.69 12.60 16.49
C GLY A 58 -9.88 12.98 15.25
N ASN A 59 -10.09 12.31 14.11
CA ASN A 59 -9.47 12.65 12.83
C ASN A 59 -10.31 13.69 12.07
N ALA A 60 -9.90 14.09 10.86
CA ALA A 60 -10.75 14.92 10.01
C ALA A 60 -12.08 14.20 9.69
N LYS A 61 -13.19 14.93 9.65
CA LYS A 61 -14.51 14.33 9.47
C LYS A 61 -14.66 13.72 8.08
N GLU A 62 -15.06 12.47 8.05
CA GLU A 62 -15.35 11.71 6.83
C GLU A 62 -16.78 11.17 6.84
N TRP A 63 -17.23 10.62 5.71
CA TRP A 63 -18.56 10.01 5.59
C TRP A 63 -18.73 8.81 6.51
N TYR A 64 -17.67 8.02 6.70
CA TYR A 64 -17.69 6.80 7.50
C TYR A 64 -16.54 6.83 8.50
N VAL A 65 -16.79 6.31 9.71
CA VAL A 65 -15.70 6.00 10.65
C VAL A 65 -14.87 4.87 10.05
N THR A 66 -13.56 5.04 9.96
CA THR A 66 -12.71 4.15 9.16
C THR A 66 -12.64 2.73 9.70
N THR A 67 -12.71 2.54 11.02
CA THR A 67 -12.84 1.23 11.68
C THR A 67 -14.23 0.62 11.56
N GLY A 68 -15.22 1.38 11.07
CA GLY A 68 -16.59 0.97 10.79
C GLY A 68 -16.93 0.85 9.30
N ASN A 69 -15.97 1.06 8.40
CA ASN A 69 -16.21 1.12 6.95
C ASN A 69 -16.17 -0.28 6.30
N PHE A 70 -17.17 -1.11 6.63
CA PHE A 70 -17.28 -2.52 6.24
C PHE A 70 -17.92 -2.75 4.84
N TYR A 71 -17.96 -4.02 4.42
CA TYR A 71 -18.81 -4.55 3.35
C TYR A 71 -18.60 -3.92 1.97
N ARG A 72 -17.40 -4.06 1.42
CA ARG A 72 -17.02 -3.52 0.11
C ARG A 72 -16.28 -4.53 -0.73
N GLN A 73 -16.51 -4.50 -2.04
CA GLN A 73 -15.69 -5.26 -2.99
C GLN A 73 -15.35 -4.40 -4.20
N ILE A 74 -14.09 -4.44 -4.62
CA ILE A 74 -13.64 -3.89 -5.90
C ILE A 74 -12.86 -5.00 -6.61
N ARG A 75 -13.30 -5.40 -7.80
CA ARG A 75 -12.59 -6.46 -8.55
C ARG A 75 -12.68 -6.36 -10.07
N ASN A 76 -11.67 -6.90 -10.73
CA ASN A 76 -11.58 -7.05 -12.19
C ASN A 76 -11.54 -5.71 -12.95
N PHE A 77 -10.67 -4.78 -12.52
CA PHE A 77 -10.51 -3.48 -13.18
C PHE A 77 -9.06 -3.23 -13.57
N ARG A 78 -8.88 -2.32 -14.52
CA ARG A 78 -7.62 -1.61 -14.72
C ARG A 78 -7.88 -0.13 -14.41
N ILE A 79 -7.11 0.47 -13.52
CA ILE A 79 -7.27 1.88 -13.14
C ILE A 79 -6.03 2.63 -13.61
N ASP A 80 -6.23 3.54 -14.55
CA ASP A 80 -5.17 4.26 -15.25
C ASP A 80 -5.21 5.75 -14.88
N ILE A 81 -4.17 6.19 -14.16
CA ILE A 81 -3.97 7.59 -13.76
C ILE A 81 -2.83 8.27 -14.51
N THR A 82 -2.27 7.64 -15.55
CA THR A 82 -1.10 8.17 -16.28
C THR A 82 -1.29 9.57 -16.86
N ALA A 83 -2.54 9.94 -17.18
CA ALA A 83 -2.87 11.22 -17.77
C ALA A 83 -3.03 12.36 -16.74
N THR A 84 -3.19 12.05 -15.44
CA THR A 84 -3.39 13.09 -14.42
C THR A 84 -2.13 13.90 -14.19
N SER A 85 -2.25 15.03 -13.50
CA SER A 85 -1.08 15.80 -13.07
C SER A 85 -0.09 14.91 -12.29
N ARG A 86 1.19 15.04 -12.64
CA ARG A 86 2.29 14.31 -12.00
C ARG A 86 2.65 14.89 -10.64
N ASP A 87 2.15 16.07 -10.28
CA ASP A 87 2.52 16.78 -9.03
C ASP A 87 1.35 16.93 -8.05
N ALA A 88 0.19 16.36 -8.38
CA ALA A 88 -1.05 16.52 -7.62
C ALA A 88 -1.35 15.37 -6.64
N TYR A 89 -0.42 14.42 -6.48
CA TYR A 89 -0.58 13.26 -5.56
C TYR A 89 -1.82 12.40 -5.81
N VAL A 90 -2.37 12.40 -7.04
CA VAL A 90 -3.58 11.66 -7.39
C VAL A 90 -3.39 10.16 -7.12
N ALA A 91 -4.32 9.59 -6.37
CA ALA A 91 -4.41 8.15 -6.16
C ALA A 91 -5.32 7.50 -7.22
N ALA A 92 -5.02 6.27 -7.63
CA ALA A 92 -5.99 5.47 -8.37
C ALA A 92 -7.11 4.97 -7.45
N LEU A 93 -6.79 4.69 -6.18
CA LEU A 93 -7.76 4.26 -5.18
C LEU A 93 -7.43 4.85 -3.80
N HIS A 94 -8.35 5.64 -3.26
CA HIS A 94 -8.38 5.99 -1.84
C HIS A 94 -9.14 4.88 -1.08
N TYR A 95 -8.40 4.08 -0.30
CA TYR A 95 -8.85 2.77 0.23
C TYR A 95 -8.90 2.68 1.75
N GLN A 96 -9.45 3.69 2.41
CA GLN A 96 -9.76 3.59 3.83
C GLN A 96 -10.95 2.64 4.05
N VAL A 97 -10.68 1.45 4.60
CA VAL A 97 -11.70 0.41 4.83
C VAL A 97 -11.46 -0.35 6.14
N ALA A 98 -12.49 -1.07 6.58
CA ALA A 98 -12.45 -2.00 7.70
C ALA A 98 -12.61 -3.48 7.23
N GLN A 99 -12.98 -4.38 8.13
CA GLN A 99 -13.20 -5.80 7.83
C GLN A 99 -14.33 -6.04 6.82
N ALA A 100 -14.42 -7.29 6.33
CA ALA A 100 -15.38 -7.68 5.28
C ALA A 100 -15.27 -6.83 4.01
N THR A 101 -14.04 -6.40 3.68
CA THR A 101 -13.69 -5.74 2.43
C THR A 101 -12.69 -6.56 1.64
N SER A 102 -12.78 -6.50 0.30
CA SER A 102 -11.84 -7.14 -0.60
C SER A 102 -11.51 -6.29 -1.82
N LEU A 103 -10.24 -6.32 -2.21
CA LEU A 103 -9.72 -5.76 -3.46
C LEU A 103 -9.02 -6.89 -4.22
N MET A 104 -9.49 -7.24 -5.41
CA MET A 104 -9.06 -8.44 -6.12
C MET A 104 -8.91 -8.25 -7.62
N ASN A 105 -7.82 -8.74 -8.21
CA ASN A 105 -7.64 -8.78 -9.67
C ASN A 105 -7.72 -7.37 -10.31
N VAL A 106 -6.96 -6.42 -9.74
CA VAL A 106 -6.93 -5.02 -10.20
C VAL A 106 -5.52 -4.63 -10.64
N ASP A 107 -5.43 -4.00 -11.81
CA ASP A 107 -4.18 -3.37 -12.26
C ASP A 107 -4.24 -1.87 -12.01
N PHE A 108 -3.19 -1.32 -11.41
CA PHE A 108 -2.98 0.10 -11.21
C PHE A 108 -1.85 0.58 -12.13
N ILE A 109 -2.15 1.60 -12.93
CA ILE A 109 -1.25 2.10 -13.97
C ILE A 109 -1.01 3.59 -13.72
N ALA A 110 0.22 3.93 -13.36
CA ALA A 110 0.67 5.28 -13.08
C ALA A 110 1.89 5.64 -13.96
N SER A 111 2.24 6.92 -14.00
CA SER A 111 3.43 7.41 -14.70
C SER A 111 4.70 6.76 -14.16
N THR A 112 5.66 6.46 -15.04
CA THR A 112 7.00 5.99 -14.69
C THR A 112 8.03 7.13 -14.63
N ASP A 113 7.57 8.37 -14.74
CA ASP A 113 8.42 9.55 -14.58
C ASP A 113 9.02 9.60 -13.16
N PRO A 114 10.34 9.74 -12.99
CA PRO A 114 10.99 9.75 -11.66
C PRO A 114 10.48 10.85 -10.70
N GLY A 115 9.94 11.94 -11.25
CA GLY A 115 9.39 13.07 -10.50
C GLY A 115 7.90 12.94 -10.17
N THR A 116 7.21 11.89 -10.63
CA THR A 116 5.78 11.73 -10.37
C THR A 116 5.48 11.59 -8.87
N THR A 117 4.34 12.13 -8.46
CA THR A 117 3.72 12.01 -7.14
C THR A 117 2.51 11.07 -7.16
N GLN A 118 2.12 10.57 -8.33
CA GLN A 118 0.99 9.67 -8.51
C GLN A 118 1.12 8.40 -7.66
N GLN A 119 0.00 7.93 -7.13
CA GLN A 119 -0.05 6.81 -6.20
C GLN A 119 -1.08 5.81 -6.70
N ALA A 120 -0.83 4.51 -6.58
CA ALA A 120 -1.85 3.53 -6.93
C ALA A 120 -2.89 3.43 -5.79
N ILE A 121 -2.48 3.04 -4.59
CA ILE A 121 -3.36 3.00 -3.41
C ILE A 121 -2.89 4.02 -2.38
N PHE A 122 -3.83 4.83 -1.90
CA PHE A 122 -3.67 5.70 -0.74
C PHE A 122 -4.62 5.26 0.39
N THR A 123 -4.11 5.07 1.61
CA THR A 123 -4.92 4.73 2.79
C THR A 123 -4.24 5.15 4.08
N GLU A 124 -4.66 6.23 4.69
CA GLU A 124 -4.03 6.81 5.88
C GLU A 124 -4.34 6.03 7.16
N ASN A 125 -5.49 5.34 7.24
CA ASN A 125 -5.89 4.53 8.40
C ASN A 125 -7.02 3.52 8.06
N GLY A 126 -7.43 2.72 9.05
CA GLY A 126 -8.55 1.78 8.97
C GLY A 126 -8.32 0.51 9.81
N SER A 127 -9.16 -0.51 9.62
CA SER A 127 -9.05 -1.82 10.30
C SER A 127 -9.28 -2.97 9.32
N GLY A 128 -8.32 -3.10 8.42
CA GLY A 128 -8.42 -3.76 7.14
C GLY A 128 -8.68 -5.26 7.16
N GLY A 129 -8.94 -5.72 5.94
CA GLY A 129 -9.26 -7.08 5.56
C GLY A 129 -8.19 -7.68 4.64
N ALA A 130 -8.55 -7.99 3.40
CA ALA A 130 -7.68 -8.72 2.48
C ALA A 130 -7.59 -8.10 1.09
N ILE A 131 -6.39 -8.08 0.52
CA ILE A 131 -6.13 -7.67 -0.86
C ILE A 131 -5.39 -8.79 -1.61
N SER A 132 -5.77 -9.05 -2.86
CA SER A 132 -5.08 -10.07 -3.66
C SER A 132 -5.05 -9.82 -5.15
N ASP A 133 -4.09 -10.45 -5.83
CA ASP A 133 -4.01 -10.46 -7.30
C ASP A 133 -3.93 -9.05 -7.88
N LEU A 134 -3.04 -8.22 -7.32
CA LEU A 134 -2.91 -6.81 -7.71
C LEU A 134 -1.62 -6.59 -8.48
N THR A 135 -1.69 -5.78 -9.54
CA THR A 135 -0.52 -5.36 -10.30
C THR A 135 -0.38 -3.85 -10.22
N PHE A 136 0.81 -3.36 -9.87
CA PHE A 136 1.16 -1.96 -9.78
C PHE A 136 2.24 -1.67 -10.80
N THR A 137 2.03 -0.67 -11.67
CA THR A 137 3.00 -0.25 -12.68
C THR A 137 3.24 1.24 -12.57
N GLY A 138 4.50 1.64 -12.34
CA GLY A 138 4.87 3.03 -12.17
C GLY A 138 4.47 3.61 -10.80
N GLY A 139 4.47 4.94 -10.73
CA GLY A 139 4.04 5.71 -9.56
C GLY A 139 5.14 6.00 -8.56
N ASN A 140 4.91 7.04 -7.75
CA ASN A 140 5.70 7.33 -6.56
C ASN A 140 5.54 6.19 -5.55
N PHE A 141 4.30 5.72 -5.42
CA PHE A 141 3.91 4.63 -4.52
C PHE A 141 2.98 3.63 -5.21
N GLY A 142 3.27 2.34 -5.06
CA GLY A 142 2.26 1.29 -5.27
C GLY A 142 1.20 1.34 -4.18
N ILE A 143 1.63 1.24 -2.93
CA ILE A 143 0.79 1.45 -1.74
C ILE A 143 1.45 2.51 -0.86
N TYR A 144 0.73 3.57 -0.54
CA TYR A 144 1.10 4.58 0.45
C TYR A 144 0.04 4.59 1.54
N GLY A 145 0.37 4.15 2.75
CA GLY A 145 -0.65 4.11 3.78
C GLY A 145 -0.31 3.42 5.08
N GLY A 146 -1.27 3.44 6.00
CA GLY A 146 -1.22 2.77 7.28
C GLY A 146 -2.59 2.22 7.66
N ASN A 147 -2.59 1.17 8.44
CA ASN A 147 -3.80 0.48 8.88
C ASN A 147 -3.44 -0.47 10.02
N GLN A 148 -4.39 -0.77 10.92
CA GLN A 148 -4.16 -1.70 12.03
C GLN A 148 -3.57 -3.04 11.53
N GLN A 149 -4.24 -3.66 10.56
CA GLN A 149 -3.81 -4.91 9.96
C GLN A 149 -4.35 -5.09 8.54
N PHE A 150 -3.64 -5.88 7.73
CA PHE A 150 -4.13 -6.43 6.47
C PHE A 150 -3.45 -7.78 6.17
N THR A 151 -4.10 -8.56 5.32
CA THR A 151 -3.48 -9.68 4.60
C THR A 151 -3.39 -9.36 3.12
N ALA A 152 -2.18 -9.28 2.60
CA ALA A 152 -1.88 -9.00 1.20
C ALA A 152 -1.25 -10.23 0.55
N GLN A 153 -1.82 -10.71 -0.55
CA GLN A 153 -1.28 -11.89 -1.26
C GLN A 153 -1.26 -11.75 -2.79
N ARG A 154 -0.20 -12.24 -3.45
CA ARG A 154 -0.06 -12.20 -4.92
C ARG A 154 -0.12 -10.77 -5.46
N LEU A 155 0.81 -9.94 -5.01
CA LEU A 155 0.95 -8.55 -5.48
C LEU A 155 2.23 -8.40 -6.28
N LYS A 156 2.13 -7.69 -7.42
CA LYS A 156 3.25 -7.41 -8.31
C LYS A 156 3.48 -5.92 -8.43
N PHE A 157 4.68 -5.46 -8.08
CA PHE A 157 5.09 -4.07 -8.18
C PHE A 157 6.19 -3.94 -9.23
N ASN A 158 5.92 -3.18 -10.29
CA ASN A 158 6.82 -3.05 -11.43
C ASN A 158 7.14 -1.57 -11.64
N ASN A 159 8.43 -1.22 -11.60
CA ASN A 159 8.92 0.13 -11.86
C ASN A 159 8.28 1.20 -10.96
N CYS A 160 8.03 0.87 -9.69
CA CYS A 160 7.58 1.83 -8.69
C CYS A 160 8.81 2.53 -8.09
N LYS A 161 8.70 3.82 -7.76
CA LYS A 161 9.74 4.44 -6.93
C LYS A 161 9.79 3.78 -5.56
N THR A 162 8.64 3.66 -4.90
CA THR A 162 8.46 2.83 -3.71
C THR A 162 7.30 1.87 -3.93
N ALA A 163 7.52 0.56 -3.83
CA ALA A 163 6.45 -0.41 -4.00
C ALA A 163 5.41 -0.27 -2.87
N VAL A 164 5.87 -0.26 -1.62
CA VAL A 164 5.03 -0.10 -0.43
C VAL A 164 5.69 0.85 0.56
N GLN A 165 5.00 1.93 0.93
CA GLN A 165 5.33 2.71 2.12
C GLN A 165 4.25 2.51 3.20
N ILE A 166 4.67 1.94 4.33
CA ILE A 166 3.84 1.77 5.52
C ILE A 166 4.13 2.93 6.47
N ILE A 167 3.15 3.81 6.68
CA ILE A 167 3.30 4.95 7.60
C ILE A 167 3.00 4.57 9.05
N TRP A 168 2.15 3.56 9.28
CA TRP A 168 1.91 2.92 10.57
C TRP A 168 1.17 1.58 10.39
N ASP A 169 1.36 0.66 11.33
CA ASP A 169 0.52 -0.54 11.48
C ASP A 169 0.60 -1.11 12.89
N TRP A 170 -0.19 -2.16 13.17
CA TRP A 170 0.09 -3.09 14.26
C TRP A 170 0.77 -4.35 13.73
N GLY A 171 0.25 -4.89 12.61
CA GLY A 171 0.88 -6.01 11.92
C GLY A 171 0.24 -6.36 10.58
N TRP A 172 1.05 -6.50 9.53
CA TRP A 172 0.60 -6.94 8.20
C TRP A 172 1.29 -8.21 7.72
N ILE A 173 0.53 -9.05 7.02
CA ILE A 173 1.03 -10.26 6.36
C ILE A 173 1.08 -10.02 4.85
N TRP A 174 2.23 -10.35 4.26
CA TRP A 174 2.54 -10.17 2.86
C TRP A 174 3.02 -11.51 2.28
N LYS A 175 2.26 -12.11 1.37
CA LYS A 175 2.60 -13.42 0.81
C LYS A 175 2.65 -13.38 -0.70
N ASN A 176 3.67 -13.96 -1.31
CA ASN A 176 3.80 -13.97 -2.77
C ASN A 176 3.82 -12.54 -3.32
N ILE A 177 4.77 -11.75 -2.83
CA ILE A 177 5.04 -10.39 -3.31
C ILE A 177 6.18 -10.46 -4.32
N GLU A 178 5.97 -9.85 -5.48
CA GLU A 178 6.99 -9.69 -6.52
C GLU A 178 7.25 -8.20 -6.69
N VAL A 179 8.46 -7.74 -6.37
CA VAL A 179 8.91 -6.37 -6.61
C VAL A 179 10.01 -6.39 -7.66
N THR A 180 9.83 -5.67 -8.76
CA THR A 180 10.80 -5.60 -9.86
C THR A 180 11.06 -4.16 -10.28
N GLU A 181 12.32 -3.88 -10.67
CA GLU A 181 12.75 -2.60 -11.26
C GLU A 181 12.40 -1.37 -10.41
N SER A 182 12.33 -1.52 -9.08
CA SER A 182 11.85 -0.47 -8.18
C SER A 182 13.01 0.15 -7.39
N THR A 183 12.89 1.39 -6.92
CA THR A 183 13.95 1.97 -6.08
C THR A 183 13.91 1.38 -4.66
N THR A 184 12.71 1.31 -4.07
CA THR A 184 12.50 0.74 -2.74
C THR A 184 11.34 -0.26 -2.77
N GLY A 185 11.53 -1.43 -2.17
CA GLY A 185 10.48 -2.41 -1.94
C GLY A 185 9.53 -1.96 -0.83
N PHE A 186 9.86 -2.27 0.41
CA PHE A 186 9.13 -1.83 1.60
C PHE A 186 9.83 -0.66 2.28
N LYS A 187 9.07 0.39 2.60
CA LYS A 187 9.54 1.56 3.35
C LYS A 187 8.68 1.73 4.60
N LEU A 188 9.24 1.40 5.75
CA LEU A 188 8.56 1.43 7.06
C LEU A 188 8.80 2.77 7.74
N MET A 189 8.33 3.84 7.11
CA MET A 189 8.62 5.21 7.48
C MET A 189 7.33 6.02 7.58
N SER A 190 7.07 6.59 8.75
CA SER A 190 6.00 7.55 8.94
C SER A 190 6.36 8.91 8.32
N GLU A 191 5.34 9.74 8.11
CA GLU A 191 5.50 11.11 7.59
C GLU A 191 6.24 12.03 8.57
N ASP A 192 6.03 11.82 9.86
CA ASP A 192 6.62 12.60 10.96
C ASP A 192 7.97 12.06 11.46
N SER A 193 8.54 11.06 10.77
CA SER A 193 9.81 10.40 11.15
C SER A 193 9.80 9.76 12.53
N VAL A 194 8.63 9.34 13.01
CA VAL A 194 8.44 8.58 14.26
C VAL A 194 8.23 7.09 13.92
N PRO A 195 8.92 6.15 14.58
CA PRO A 195 8.68 4.72 14.37
C PRO A 195 7.26 4.32 14.80
N ARG A 196 6.38 4.06 13.82
CA ARG A 196 4.96 3.71 14.03
C ARG A 196 4.55 2.37 13.40
N THR A 197 5.46 1.70 12.72
CA THR A 197 5.21 0.35 12.19
C THR A 197 5.47 -0.66 13.30
N GLY A 198 4.43 -1.42 13.65
CA GLY A 198 4.49 -2.51 14.61
C GLY A 198 5.22 -3.72 14.03
N SER A 199 4.68 -4.34 12.98
CA SER A 199 5.30 -5.54 12.39
C SER A 199 4.92 -5.85 10.95
N ILE A 200 5.84 -6.45 10.21
CA ILE A 200 5.58 -7.07 8.91
C ILE A 200 6.07 -8.51 8.87
N LEU A 201 5.29 -9.36 8.21
CA LEU A 201 5.66 -10.73 7.86
C LEU A 201 5.61 -10.89 6.35
N VAL A 202 6.76 -11.11 5.71
CA VAL A 202 6.88 -11.28 4.26
C VAL A 202 7.27 -12.72 3.94
N LEU A 203 6.43 -13.40 3.17
CA LEU A 203 6.46 -14.83 2.89
C LEU A 203 6.53 -15.09 1.38
N ASP A 204 7.32 -16.07 0.97
CA ASP A 204 7.34 -16.60 -0.42
C ASP A 204 7.45 -15.50 -1.49
N SER A 205 8.35 -14.55 -1.27
CA SER A 205 8.40 -13.30 -2.04
C SER A 205 9.73 -13.12 -2.75
N ILE A 206 9.77 -12.21 -3.71
CA ILE A 206 10.97 -11.91 -4.47
C ILE A 206 11.11 -10.40 -4.72
N PHE A 207 12.32 -9.91 -4.51
CA PHE A 207 12.75 -8.57 -4.89
C PHE A 207 13.84 -8.72 -5.94
N ARG A 208 13.62 -8.15 -7.13
CA ARG A 208 14.55 -8.23 -8.25
C ARG A 208 14.88 -6.84 -8.77
N ASN A 209 16.15 -6.59 -9.09
CA ASN A 209 16.60 -5.31 -9.66
C ASN A 209 16.05 -4.11 -8.87
N THR A 210 16.09 -4.23 -7.54
CA THR A 210 15.52 -3.25 -6.62
C THR A 210 16.62 -2.78 -5.69
N GLU A 211 16.88 -1.46 -5.62
CA GLU A 211 18.05 -0.98 -4.86
C GLU A 211 17.96 -1.37 -3.38
N THR A 212 16.84 -1.05 -2.74
CA THR A 212 16.60 -1.38 -1.33
C THR A 212 15.34 -2.22 -1.20
N ALA A 213 15.43 -3.46 -0.73
CA ALA A 213 14.26 -4.28 -0.51
C ALA A 213 13.44 -3.82 0.71
N LEU A 214 14.10 -3.44 1.81
CA LEU A 214 13.43 -2.86 2.98
C LEU A 214 14.23 -1.71 3.61
N LEU A 215 13.56 -0.56 3.77
CA LEU A 215 14.02 0.61 4.51
C LEU A 215 13.22 0.76 5.81
N THR A 216 13.88 0.94 6.94
CA THR A 216 13.24 1.06 8.27
C THR A 216 13.92 2.10 9.16
N PHE A 217 13.36 2.33 10.35
CA PHE A 217 14.03 3.08 11.41
C PHE A 217 15.12 2.23 12.11
N PRO A 218 16.12 2.86 12.74
CA PRO A 218 17.14 2.14 13.49
C PRO A 218 16.49 1.38 14.65
N ALA A 219 16.95 0.15 14.89
CA ALA A 219 16.49 -0.62 16.03
C ALA A 219 16.95 0.03 17.34
N SER A 220 16.01 0.29 18.25
CA SER A 220 16.30 0.69 19.63
C SER A 220 17.18 -0.37 20.31
N GLN A 221 18.25 0.06 20.96
CA GLN A 221 19.08 -0.81 21.79
C GLN A 221 18.51 -0.99 23.21
N GLU A 222 17.53 -0.18 23.58
CA GLU A 222 16.86 -0.27 24.87
C GLU A 222 15.80 -1.37 24.85
N LYS A 223 15.91 -2.32 25.78
CA LYS A 223 14.94 -3.42 25.96
C LYS A 223 13.55 -2.86 26.22
N GLY A 224 12.54 -3.43 25.56
CA GLY A 224 11.14 -3.04 25.74
C GLY A 224 10.76 -1.69 25.11
N LYS A 225 11.69 -0.99 24.45
CA LYS A 225 11.38 0.18 23.62
C LYS A 225 11.26 -0.22 22.16
N GLY A 226 10.17 0.23 21.55
CA GLY A 226 9.65 -0.19 20.24
C GLY A 226 10.73 -0.46 19.21
N THR A 227 10.69 -1.68 18.68
CA THR A 227 11.37 -2.06 17.44
C THR A 227 10.29 -2.57 16.49
N THR A 228 10.42 -2.26 15.21
CA THR A 228 9.54 -2.83 14.19
C THR A 228 9.89 -4.30 14.00
N GLY A 229 8.92 -5.19 14.20
CA GLY A 229 9.07 -6.61 13.93
C GLY A 229 9.16 -6.84 12.42
N ILE A 230 10.29 -7.36 11.94
CA ILE A 230 10.50 -7.65 10.51
C ILE A 230 10.81 -9.13 10.39
N THR A 231 9.97 -9.87 9.67
CA THR A 231 10.20 -11.30 9.40
C THR A 231 10.15 -11.54 7.89
N PHE A 232 11.21 -12.18 7.38
CA PHE A 232 11.28 -12.73 6.04
C PHE A 232 11.33 -14.27 6.11
N ASP A 233 10.42 -14.95 5.42
CA ASP A 233 10.44 -16.40 5.24
C ASP A 233 10.33 -16.73 3.75
N ASN A 234 11.27 -17.52 3.25
CA ASN A 234 11.38 -17.87 1.84
C ASN A 234 11.33 -16.64 0.91
N VAL A 235 12.24 -15.68 1.13
CA VAL A 235 12.33 -14.44 0.33
C VAL A 235 13.63 -14.38 -0.45
N ALA A 236 13.51 -14.22 -1.77
CA ALA A 236 14.65 -14.09 -2.68
C ALA A 236 14.99 -12.61 -2.93
N PHE A 237 16.28 -12.30 -2.92
CA PHE A 237 16.83 -10.98 -3.26
C PHE A 237 17.80 -11.13 -4.44
N GLU A 238 17.35 -10.74 -5.64
CA GLU A 238 18.11 -10.88 -6.89
C GLU A 238 18.55 -9.51 -7.40
N ALA A 239 19.86 -9.27 -7.49
CA ALA A 239 20.40 -7.94 -7.85
C ALA A 239 19.83 -6.81 -6.97
N VAL A 240 19.71 -7.09 -5.66
CA VAL A 240 19.33 -6.12 -4.63
C VAL A 240 20.58 -5.65 -3.91
N LYS A 241 20.76 -4.33 -3.79
CA LYS A 241 21.94 -3.74 -3.14
C LYS A 241 21.83 -3.80 -1.62
N TYR A 242 20.65 -3.51 -1.07
CA TYR A 242 20.36 -3.57 0.35
C TYR A 242 19.12 -4.43 0.63
N ALA A 243 19.28 -5.58 1.27
CA ALA A 243 18.14 -6.39 1.71
C ALA A 243 17.36 -5.65 2.81
N VAL A 244 18.06 -5.17 3.83
CA VAL A 244 17.52 -4.31 4.89
C VAL A 244 18.51 -3.21 5.21
N VAL A 245 18.05 -1.96 5.25
CA VAL A 245 18.83 -0.79 5.65
C VAL A 245 18.00 0.13 6.54
N ASP A 246 18.64 0.79 7.50
CA ASP A 246 17.98 1.86 8.26
C ASP A 246 18.11 3.23 7.59
N ASN A 247 17.31 4.19 8.05
CA ASN A 247 17.31 5.57 7.55
C ASN A 247 18.59 6.37 7.89
N GLN A 248 19.58 5.76 8.56
CA GLN A 248 20.93 6.31 8.78
C GLN A 248 21.95 5.69 7.82
N GLY A 249 21.52 4.79 6.92
CA GLY A 249 22.37 4.13 5.93
C GLY A 249 23.09 2.89 6.45
N LYS A 250 22.79 2.42 7.66
CA LYS A 250 23.37 1.19 8.20
C LYS A 250 22.61 -0.02 7.65
N SER A 251 23.33 -0.86 6.90
CA SER A 251 22.81 -2.16 6.47
C SER A 251 22.63 -3.08 7.67
N ILE A 252 21.46 -3.72 7.77
CA ILE A 252 21.15 -4.67 8.83
C ILE A 252 21.45 -6.07 8.30
N HIS A 253 22.62 -6.59 8.64
CA HIS A 253 23.01 -7.96 8.31
C HIS A 253 22.59 -8.89 9.46
N GLY A 254 21.43 -9.52 9.33
CA GLY A 254 21.15 -10.79 10.03
C GLY A 254 21.61 -11.95 9.16
N LEU A 255 21.96 -13.10 9.75
CA LEU A 255 22.26 -14.32 8.99
C LEU A 255 21.13 -14.56 7.98
N LEU A 256 21.44 -14.46 6.70
CA LEU A 256 20.50 -14.61 5.58
C LEU A 256 20.08 -16.08 5.34
N ASP A 257 20.51 -17.01 6.19
CA ASP A 257 20.10 -18.41 6.19
C ASP A 257 19.02 -18.65 7.27
N ARG A 258 17.79 -18.30 6.92
CA ARG A 258 16.53 -18.52 7.67
C ARG A 258 16.44 -17.81 9.03
N TYR A 259 15.38 -17.01 9.16
CA TYR A 259 14.94 -16.30 10.37
C TYR A 259 15.75 -15.06 10.75
N LEU A 260 15.40 -13.92 10.14
CA LEU A 260 15.47 -12.67 10.89
C LEU A 260 14.23 -12.58 11.78
N LEU A 261 14.38 -12.96 13.04
CA LEU A 261 13.49 -12.64 14.14
C LEU A 261 14.20 -11.58 14.98
N ILE A 262 13.83 -10.30 14.82
CA ILE A 262 14.18 -9.29 15.82
C ILE A 262 13.04 -9.27 16.83
N CYS A 263 13.10 -10.18 17.81
CA CYS A 263 12.24 -10.14 18.99
C CYS A 263 13.11 -10.01 20.24
N PRO A 264 12.89 -9.03 21.14
CA PRO A 264 13.58 -8.97 22.41
C PRO A 264 13.24 -10.22 23.22
N LYS A 265 14.27 -10.93 23.67
CA LYS A 265 14.17 -12.11 24.53
C LYS A 265 13.28 -11.78 25.75
N GLU A 266 12.08 -12.35 25.81
CA GLU A 266 11.32 -12.41 27.05
C GLU A 266 12.10 -13.25 28.05
N THR A 267 12.45 -12.65 29.19
CA THR A 267 12.89 -13.37 30.36
C THR A 267 11.73 -13.32 31.36
N THR A 268 10.92 -14.38 31.39
CA THR A 268 10.17 -14.74 32.59
C THR A 268 11.05 -15.64 33.47
N PRO A 269 10.98 -15.54 34.80
CA PRO A 269 11.16 -16.69 35.68
C PRO A 269 10.03 -17.71 35.48
#